data_AF-A0A383EE55-F1
#
_entry.id   AF-A0A383EE55-F1
#
_cell.length_a   1.000
_cell.length_b   1.000
_cell.length_c   1.000
_cell.angle_alpha   90.00
_cell.angle_beta   90.00
_cell.angle_gamma   90.00
#
_symmetry.space_group_name_H-M   'P 1'
#
loop_
_entity.id
_entity.type
_entity.pdbx_description
1 polymer ?
#
loop_
_entity_poly.entity_id
_entity_poly.type
_entity_poly.pdbx_seq_one_letter_code
_entity_poly.pdbx_strand_id
1 'polypeptide(L)' 'MKYFFSIFSLSSIIFFISCSSEKEIERTLPTPNEDLISHSSEFVKEIIEVTEGVYVAVGYSLANSIL' A
#
# COMPACT_ATOMS: atom_id res chain seq x y z
N MET A 1 4.69 41.31 -2.76
CA MET A 1 5.09 40.67 -1.49
C MET A 1 3.93 40.44 -0.52
N LYS A 2 3.08 41.45 -0.21
CA LYS A 2 1.88 41.26 0.63
C LYS A 2 0.91 40.16 0.13
N TYR A 3 0.61 40.14 -1.17
CA TYR A 3 -0.28 39.12 -1.75
C TYR A 3 0.30 37.71 -1.73
N PHE A 4 1.62 37.57 -1.85
CA PHE A 4 2.31 36.28 -1.79
C PHE A 4 2.22 35.66 -0.39
N PHE A 5 2.41 36.48 0.65
CA PHE A 5 2.25 36.06 2.04
C PHE A 5 0.78 35.71 2.37
N SER A 6 -0.17 36.44 1.79
CA SER A 6 -1.60 36.18 1.94
C SER A 6 -2.05 34.89 1.25
N ILE A 7 -1.50 34.56 0.08
CA ILE A 7 -1.80 33.31 -0.65
C ILE A 7 -1.22 32.11 0.12
N PHE A 8 0.00 32.24 0.65
CA PHE A 8 0.62 31.19 1.47
C PHE A 8 -0.19 30.91 2.75
N SER A 9 -0.69 31.97 3.40
CA SER A 9 -1.56 31.85 4.57
C SER A 9 -2.89 31.17 4.24
N LEU A 10 -3.52 31.49 3.10
CA LEU A 10 -4.77 30.89 2.66
C LEU A 10 -4.60 29.39 2.31
N SER A 11 -3.48 29.03 1.68
CA SER A 11 -3.16 27.63 1.37
C SER A 11 -3.00 26.77 2.63
N SER A 12 -2.40 27.33 3.70
CA SER A 12 -2.18 26.60 4.95
C SER A 12 -3.49 26.26 5.66
N ILE A 13 -4.49 27.15 5.60
CA ILE A 13 -5.80 26.94 6.22
C ILE A 13 -6.56 25.78 5.56
N ILE A 14 -6.38 25.55 4.25
CA ILE A 14 -7.04 24.45 3.52
C ILE A 14 -6.51 23.08 3.97
N PHE A 15 -5.23 22.97 4.36
CA PHE A 15 -4.67 21.71 4.87
C PHE A 15 -5.28 21.26 6.21
N PHE A 16 -5.73 22.19 7.06
CA PHE A 16 -6.28 21.85 8.38
C PHE A 16 -7.75 21.36 8.31
N ILE A 17 -8.47 21.61 7.22
CA ILE A 17 -9.89 21.22 7.07
C ILE A 17 -10.03 19.80 6.49
N SER A 18 -8.96 19.22 5.93
CA SER A 18 -8.99 17.85 5.37
C SER A 18 -9.00 16.74 6.42
N CYS A 19 -8.79 17.06 7.70
CA CYS A 19 -8.90 16.11 8.80
C CYS A 19 -10.36 16.01 9.24
N SER A 20 -11.16 15.30 8.45
CA SER A 20 -12.55 14.97 8.77
C SER A 20 -12.61 13.74 9.68
N SER A 21 -13.62 13.64 10.55
CA SER A 21 -13.84 12.45 11.38
C SER A 21 -13.95 11.20 10.52
N GLU A 22 -13.15 10.19 10.83
CA GLU A 22 -13.29 8.85 10.28
C GLU A 22 -14.69 8.32 10.60
N LYS A 23 -15.48 8.05 9.56
CA LYS A 23 -16.70 7.27 9.72
C LYS A 23 -16.28 5.84 10.01
N GLU A 24 -16.81 5.27 11.09
CA GLU A 24 -16.65 3.85 11.37
C GLU A 24 -17.28 3.08 10.21
N ILE A 25 -16.42 2.55 9.33
CA ILE A 25 -16.86 1.63 8.30
C ILE A 25 -17.16 0.34 9.04
N GLU A 26 -18.44 -0.03 9.12
CA GLU A 26 -18.86 -1.35 9.57
C GLU A 26 -18.19 -2.38 8.65
N ARG A 27 -17.08 -2.94 9.10
CA ARG A 27 -16.36 -3.97 8.37
C ARG A 27 -17.11 -5.27 8.57
N THR A 28 -18.10 -5.53 7.71
CA THR A 28 -18.54 -6.91 7.47
C THR A 28 -17.30 -7.66 7.00
N LEU A 29 -16.83 -8.64 7.77
CA LEU A 29 -15.78 -9.54 7.32
C LEU A 29 -16.36 -10.29 6.12
N PRO A 30 -15.89 -10.02 4.88
CA PRO A 30 -16.39 -10.78 3.75
C PRO A 30 -15.98 -12.24 3.96
N THR A 31 -16.89 -13.17 3.66
CA THR A 31 -16.49 -14.56 3.50
C THR A 31 -15.39 -14.59 2.44
N PRO A 32 -14.19 -15.08 2.76
CA PRO A 32 -13.10 -15.06 1.79
C PRO A 32 -13.49 -15.95 0.60
N ASN A 33 -13.27 -15.43 -0.61
CA ASN A 33 -13.41 -16.24 -1.82
C ASN A 33 -12.32 -17.33 -1.83
N GLU A 34 -12.69 -18.56 -2.16
CA GLU A 34 -11.79 -19.73 -2.13
C GLU A 34 -10.59 -19.56 -3.08
N ASP A 35 -10.79 -18.94 -4.25
CA ASP A 35 -9.72 -18.65 -5.20
C ASP A 35 -8.70 -17.67 -4.62
N LEU A 36 -9.15 -16.66 -3.86
CA LEU A 36 -8.25 -15.71 -3.19
C LEU A 36 -7.46 -16.38 -2.05
N ILE A 37 -8.07 -17.31 -1.32
CA ILE A 37 -7.37 -18.12 -0.32
C ILE A 37 -6.29 -18.95 -1.02
N SER A 38 -6.65 -19.63 -2.10
CA SER A 38 -5.71 -20.42 -2.91
C SER A 38 -4.57 -19.56 -3.42
N HIS A 39 -4.86 -18.38 -4.00
CA HIS A 39 -3.85 -17.48 -4.54
C HIS A 39 -2.88 -16.98 -3.45
N SER A 40 -3.38 -16.74 -2.23
CA SER A 40 -2.53 -16.33 -1.10
C SER A 40 -1.50 -17.40 -0.72
N SER A 41 -1.75 -18.67 -1.04
CA SER A 41 -0.82 -19.78 -0.76
C SER A 41 0.37 -19.85 -1.74
N GLU A 42 0.32 -19.14 -2.86
CA GLU A 42 1.42 -19.09 -3.85
C GLU A 42 2.64 -18.30 -3.35
N PHE A 43 2.46 -17.40 -2.39
CA PHE A 43 3.50 -16.48 -1.90
C PHE A 43 4.26 -17.05 -0.69
N VAL A 44 4.87 -18.23 -0.87
CA VAL A 44 5.72 -18.84 0.16
C VAL A 44 7.04 -18.06 0.30
N LYS A 45 7.53 -17.90 1.53
CA LYS A 45 8.82 -17.24 1.80
C LYS A 45 9.97 -18.17 1.44
N GLU A 46 10.63 -17.90 0.32
CA GLU A 46 11.74 -18.71 -0.17
C GLU A 46 12.65 -17.94 -1.14
N ILE A 47 13.80 -18.53 -1.45
CA ILE A 47 14.72 -18.05 -2.48
C ILE A 47 14.84 -19.17 -3.52
N ILE A 48 14.49 -18.87 -4.77
CA ILE A 48 14.51 -19.83 -5.89
C ILE A 48 15.45 -19.35 -6.99
N GLU A 49 16.10 -20.28 -7.68
CA GLU A 49 16.84 -20.01 -8.91
C GLU A 49 15.90 -20.18 -10.11
N VAL A 50 15.64 -19.10 -10.85
CA VAL A 50 14.68 -19.12 -11.99
C VAL A 50 15.37 -19.36 -13.32
N THR A 51 16.66 -19.02 -13.40
CA THR A 51 17.57 -19.35 -14.50
C THR A 51 19.00 -19.29 -13.95
N GLU A 52 19.97 -19.82 -14.69
CA GLU A 52 21.38 -19.87 -14.29
C GLU A 52 21.87 -18.53 -13.72
N GLY A 53 22.19 -18.54 -12.43
CA GLY A 53 22.74 -17.40 -11.71
C GLY A 53 21.74 -16.27 -11.38
N VAL A 54 20.44 -16.46 -11.63
CA VAL A 54 19.39 -15.47 -11.30
C VAL A 54 18.51 -16.00 -10.18
N TYR A 55 18.50 -15.28 -9.06
CA TYR A 55 17.80 -15.69 -7.85
C TYR A 55 16.65 -14.73 -7.53
N VAL A 56 15.52 -15.31 -7.11
CA VAL A 56 14.31 -14.56 -6.75
C VAL A 56 13.94 -14.86 -5.31
N ALA A 57 13.82 -13.82 -4.49
CA ALA A 57 13.26 -13.91 -3.14
C ALA A 57 11.75 -13.66 -3.19
N VAL A 58 10.96 -14.71 -2.97
CA VAL A 58 9.49 -14.71 -3.02
C VAL A 58 8.93 -14.50 -1.61
N GLY A 59 7.86 -13.70 -1.47
CA GLY A 59 7.13 -13.53 -0.19
C GLY A 59 7.83 -12.68 0.88
N TYR A 60 8.97 -12.05 0.58
CA TYR A 60 9.69 -11.16 1.52
C TYR A 60 9.22 -9.69 1.47
N SER A 61 8.51 -9.29 0.42
CA SER A 61 7.94 -7.95 0.22
C SER A 61 6.70 -8.04 -0.68
N LEU A 62 6.06 -6.90 -0.99
CA LEU A 62 4.93 -6.82 -1.93
C LEU A 62 5.30 -7.25 -3.35
N ALA A 63 6.55 -6.99 -3.74
CA ALA A 63 7.14 -7.44 -5.00
C ALA A 63 8.35 -8.31 -4.71
N ASN A 64 8.69 -9.19 -5.65
CA ASN A 64 9.87 -10.05 -5.56
C ASN A 64 11.16 -9.23 -5.71
N SER A 65 12.20 -9.64 -4.99
CA SER A 65 13.56 -9.11 -5.16
C SER A 65 14.37 -10.07 -6.03
N ILE A 66 15.08 -9.54 -7.02
CA ILE A 66 15.83 -10.33 -8.01
C ILE A 66 17.32 -9.95 -7.92
N LEU A 67 18.19 -10.95 -7.86
CA LEU A 67 19.66 -10.83 -7.92
C LEU A 67 20.18 -11.53 -9.17
#